data_AF-S6GE22-F1
#
_entry.id   AF-S6GE22-F1
#
_cell.length_a   1.000
_cell.length_b   1.000
_cell.length_c   1.000
_cell.angle_alpha   90.00
_cell.angle_beta   90.00
_cell.angle_gamma   90.00
#
_symmetry.space_group_name_H-M   'P 1'
#
loop_
_entity.id
_entity.type
_entity.pdbx_description
1 polymer ?
#
loop_
_entity_poly.entity_id
_entity_poly.type
_entity_poly.pdbx_seq_one_letter_code
_entity_poly.pdbx_strand_id
1 'polypeptide(L)'
;MNKETNNFKEQLAEHYQQQQLSAPQIAKLQSLSASVNPNKKYLRSATGNIFAAIAASAVIAVSWYLLNFNQQDYTAISQEIAYNHNSKMQMEVFSPHLKTVQGHLNRLGFNLVNSSKLEKDKWRIIGGRYCNINGKIAAQMKLKHTPTDAIYTFYQAKMPGDFIENLTEREVVIDGVKVKLWREKGLLMGLAF
;
A
#
# COMPACT_ATOMS: atom_id res chain seq x y z
N MET A 1 37.31 -8.69 83.46
CA MET A 1 36.33 -8.58 82.36
C MET A 1 37.03 -8.96 81.05
N ASN A 2 37.23 -10.26 80.76
CA ASN A 2 38.04 -10.72 79.61
C ASN A 2 37.73 -12.17 79.15
N LYS A 3 36.62 -12.77 79.59
CA LYS A 3 36.32 -14.20 79.32
C LYS A 3 35.27 -14.41 78.21
N GLU A 4 34.37 -13.46 77.98
CA GLU A 4 33.28 -13.60 77.00
C GLU A 4 33.68 -13.29 75.55
N THR A 5 34.62 -12.37 75.33
CA THR A 5 35.11 -12.02 73.99
C THR A 5 35.96 -13.11 73.33
N ASN A 6 36.62 -13.96 74.12
CA ASN A 6 37.39 -15.09 73.59
C ASN A 6 36.47 -16.24 73.12
N ASN A 7 35.40 -16.51 73.87
CA ASN A 7 34.42 -17.55 73.53
C ASN A 7 33.68 -17.24 72.21
N PHE A 8 33.25 -15.99 72.02
CA PHE A 8 32.60 -15.59 70.77
C PHE A 8 33.52 -15.71 69.54
N LYS A 9 34.80 -15.35 69.68
CA LYS A 9 35.78 -15.51 68.58
C LYS A 9 36.06 -16.98 68.24
N GLU A 10 36.14 -17.85 69.25
CA GLU A 10 36.33 -19.29 69.05
C GLU A 10 35.11 -19.91 68.35
N GLN A 11 33.89 -19.58 68.79
CA GLN A 11 32.65 -20.03 68.15
C GLN A 11 32.52 -19.54 66.71
N LEU A 12 32.94 -18.30 66.42
CA LEU A 12 32.94 -17.77 65.05
C LEU A 12 33.98 -18.50 64.18
N ALA A 13 35.18 -18.74 64.72
CA ALA A 13 36.25 -19.42 64.01
C ALA A 13 35.86 -20.86 63.64
N GLU A 14 35.22 -21.60 64.56
CA GLU A 14 34.69 -22.95 64.28
C GLU A 14 33.59 -22.93 63.23
N HIS A 15 32.63 -22.00 63.33
CA HIS A 15 31.53 -21.90 62.36
C HIS A 15 32.05 -21.60 60.94
N TYR A 16 33.05 -20.73 60.80
CA TYR A 16 33.64 -20.43 59.50
C TYR A 16 34.60 -21.51 58.98
N GLN A 17 35.22 -22.31 59.86
CA GLN A 17 35.98 -23.50 59.45
C GLN A 17 35.06 -24.57 58.83
N GLN A 18 33.85 -24.74 59.36
CA GLN A 18 32.88 -25.69 58.82
C GLN A 18 32.26 -25.28 57.47
N GLN A 19 32.40 -24.01 57.06
CA GLN A 19 31.89 -23.50 55.79
C GLN A 19 32.94 -23.35 54.68
N GLN A 20 34.13 -23.93 54.85
CA GLN A 20 35.14 -23.93 53.80
C GLN A 20 34.86 -25.05 52.78
N LEU A 21 34.95 -24.68 51.50
CA LEU A 21 34.84 -25.65 50.42
C LEU A 21 35.95 -26.69 50.54
N SER A 22 35.59 -27.97 50.48
CA SER A 22 36.55 -29.06 50.50
C SER A 22 37.47 -28.99 49.26
N ALA A 23 38.73 -29.43 49.41
CA ALA A 23 39.67 -29.53 48.29
C ALA A 23 39.10 -30.17 47.00
N PRO A 24 38.27 -31.24 47.04
CA PRO A 24 37.63 -31.77 45.84
C PRO A 24 36.57 -30.82 45.22
N GLN A 25 35.88 -30.00 46.01
CA GLN A 25 34.95 -28.99 45.49
C GLN A 25 35.70 -27.84 44.81
N ILE A 26 36.83 -27.42 45.39
CA ILE A 26 37.71 -26.42 44.76
C ILE A 26 38.27 -26.97 43.44
N ALA A 27 38.73 -28.22 43.41
CA ALA A 27 39.22 -28.86 42.19
C ALA A 27 38.12 -28.99 41.11
N LYS A 28 36.88 -29.28 41.51
CA LYS A 28 35.71 -29.32 40.62
C LYS A 28 35.35 -27.93 40.07
N LEU A 29 35.44 -26.89 40.87
CA LEU A 29 35.23 -25.51 40.40
C LEU A 29 36.36 -25.07 39.47
N GLN A 30 37.61 -25.43 39.77
CA GLN A 30 38.76 -25.13 38.93
C GLN A 30 38.69 -25.84 37.57
N SER A 31 38.23 -27.10 37.53
CA SER A 31 38.04 -27.84 36.27
C SER A 31 36.89 -27.30 35.43
N LEU A 32 35.83 -26.79 36.06
CA LEU A 32 34.75 -26.06 35.38
C LEU A 32 35.24 -24.73 34.79
N SER A 33 36.10 -23.99 35.50
CA SER A 33 36.70 -22.74 34.97
C SER A 33 37.75 -22.99 33.89
N ALA A 34 38.50 -24.08 33.95
CA ALA A 34 39.46 -24.48 32.92
C ALA A 34 38.79 -25.00 31.64
N SER A 35 37.52 -25.43 31.73
CA SER A 35 36.72 -25.90 30.59
C SER A 35 35.98 -24.78 29.85
N VAL A 36 36.07 -23.53 30.30
CA VAL A 36 35.57 -22.39 29.53
C VAL A 36 36.61 -22.04 28.48
N ASN A 37 36.59 -22.77 27.37
CA ASN A 37 37.30 -22.39 26.17
C ASN A 37 36.40 -21.41 25.40
N PRO A 38 36.63 -20.09 25.42
CA PRO A 38 35.84 -19.17 24.61
C PRO A 38 36.22 -19.46 23.17
N ASN A 39 35.40 -20.25 22.49
CA ASN A 39 35.61 -20.66 21.12
C ASN A 39 35.50 -19.42 20.22
N LYS A 40 36.61 -18.67 20.09
CA LYS A 40 36.75 -17.40 19.35
C LYS A 40 36.47 -17.52 17.84
N LYS A 41 36.12 -18.71 17.34
CA LYS A 41 35.74 -18.94 15.95
C LYS A 41 34.30 -18.53 15.62
N TYR A 42 33.41 -18.41 16.60
CA TYR A 42 32.02 -18.00 16.33
C TYR A 42 31.82 -16.48 16.24
N LEU A 43 32.68 -15.68 16.88
CA LEU A 43 32.55 -14.22 16.93
C LEU A 43 33.12 -13.48 15.70
N ARG A 44 33.98 -14.13 14.89
CA ARG A 44 34.45 -13.56 13.61
C ARG A 44 33.53 -13.88 12.42
N SER A 45 32.63 -14.85 12.58
CA SER A 45 31.60 -15.20 11.58
C SER A 45 30.31 -14.39 11.79
N ALA A 46 29.94 -14.12 13.06
CA ALA A 46 28.68 -13.44 13.35
C ALA A 46 28.63 -11.97 12.87
N THR A 47 29.71 -11.20 12.98
CA THR A 47 29.69 -9.78 12.58
C THR A 47 29.67 -9.59 11.06
N GLY A 48 30.45 -10.38 10.31
CA GLY A 48 30.40 -10.39 8.85
C GLY A 48 29.02 -10.78 8.31
N ASN A 49 28.37 -11.77 8.94
CA ASN A 49 27.03 -12.20 8.56
C ASN A 49 25.95 -11.15 8.90
N ILE A 50 26.10 -10.38 9.99
CA ILE A 50 25.16 -9.31 10.33
C ILE A 50 25.26 -8.15 9.34
N PHE A 51 26.48 -7.70 8.99
CA PHE A 51 26.64 -6.64 7.98
C PHE A 51 26.19 -7.10 6.59
N ALA A 52 26.43 -8.36 6.22
CA ALA A 52 25.93 -8.94 4.98
C ALA A 52 24.39 -9.05 4.97
N ALA A 53 23.77 -9.43 6.08
CA ALA A 53 22.31 -9.49 6.20
C ALA A 53 21.67 -8.10 6.12
N ILE A 54 22.27 -7.09 6.76
CA ILE A 54 21.81 -5.69 6.67
C ILE A 54 21.92 -5.19 5.22
N ALA A 55 23.06 -5.42 4.57
CA ALA A 55 23.27 -5.02 3.18
C ALA A 55 22.27 -5.72 2.23
N ALA A 56 22.05 -7.03 2.39
CA ALA A 56 21.09 -7.78 1.59
C ALA A 56 19.65 -7.26 1.81
N SER A 57 19.28 -6.97 3.07
CA SER A 57 17.96 -6.41 3.42
C SER A 57 17.75 -5.04 2.79
N ALA A 58 18.78 -4.18 2.80
CA ALA A 58 18.75 -2.87 2.18
C ALA A 58 18.62 -2.97 0.65
N VAL A 59 19.36 -3.87 0.01
CA VAL A 59 19.24 -4.12 -1.44
C VAL A 59 17.85 -4.63 -1.81
N ILE A 60 17.26 -5.53 -1.01
CA ILE A 60 15.90 -6.02 -1.24
C ILE A 60 14.89 -4.89 -1.06
N ALA A 61 15.00 -4.08 0.00
CA ALA A 61 14.10 -2.94 0.24
C ALA A 61 14.20 -1.88 -0.88
N VAL A 62 15.41 -1.55 -1.33
CA VAL A 62 15.64 -0.61 -2.43
C VAL A 62 15.15 -1.18 -3.75
N SER A 63 15.40 -2.46 -4.04
CA SER A 63 14.88 -3.12 -5.25
C SER A 63 13.36 -3.15 -5.26
N TRP A 64 12.74 -3.50 -4.13
CA TRP A 64 11.28 -3.47 -3.98
C TRP A 64 10.74 -2.05 -4.17
N TYR A 65 11.38 -1.06 -3.55
CA TYR A 65 11.01 0.35 -3.71
C TYR A 65 11.11 0.76 -5.19
N LEU A 66 12.26 0.58 -5.84
CA LEU A 66 12.46 0.95 -7.25
C LEU A 66 11.47 0.24 -8.20
N LEU A 67 11.10 -1.01 -7.92
CA LEU A 67 10.11 -1.76 -8.72
C LEU A 67 8.68 -1.27 -8.51
N ASN A 68 8.34 -0.74 -7.33
CA ASN A 68 6.97 -0.32 -7.00
C ASN A 68 6.75 1.20 -7.03
N PHE A 69 7.82 2.00 -7.03
CA PHE A 69 7.74 3.47 -6.90
C PHE A 69 7.15 4.17 -8.12
N ASN A 70 6.92 3.45 -9.22
CA ASN A 70 6.41 4.03 -10.47
C ASN A 70 4.98 3.61 -10.81
N GLN A 71 4.22 3.06 -9.85
CA GLN A 71 2.79 2.84 -10.07
C GLN A 71 2.03 4.15 -9.92
N GLN A 72 1.63 4.72 -11.06
CA GLN A 72 0.75 5.89 -11.10
C GLN A 72 -0.51 5.62 -10.26
N ASP A 73 -0.74 6.46 -9.26
CA ASP A 73 -1.90 6.32 -8.40
C ASP A 73 -3.15 6.96 -9.02
N TYR A 74 -4.11 6.13 -9.38
CA TYR A 74 -5.41 6.56 -9.92
C TYR A 74 -6.50 6.66 -8.84
N THR A 75 -6.14 6.53 -7.55
CA THR A 75 -7.09 6.56 -6.43
C THR A 75 -7.81 7.90 -6.37
N ALA A 76 -7.08 9.03 -6.47
CA ALA A 76 -7.69 10.36 -6.45
C ALA A 76 -8.74 10.56 -7.56
N ILE A 77 -8.42 10.14 -8.79
CA ILE A 77 -9.38 10.19 -9.91
C ILE A 77 -10.60 9.32 -9.65
N SER A 78 -10.39 8.13 -9.09
CA SER A 78 -11.49 7.23 -8.77
C SER A 78 -12.38 7.80 -7.68
N GLN A 79 -11.80 8.50 -6.68
CA GLN A 79 -12.53 9.21 -5.63
C GLN A 79 -13.38 10.35 -6.21
N GLU A 80 -12.82 11.17 -7.10
CA GLU A 80 -13.57 12.22 -7.79
C GLU A 80 -14.74 11.66 -8.62
N ILE A 81 -14.51 10.54 -9.32
CA ILE A 81 -15.56 9.86 -10.10
C ILE A 81 -16.67 9.32 -9.19
N ALA A 82 -16.32 8.65 -8.08
CA ALA A 82 -17.28 8.15 -7.11
C ALA A 82 -18.10 9.29 -6.48
N TYR A 83 -17.43 10.37 -6.08
CA TYR A 83 -18.07 11.58 -5.56
C TYR A 83 -19.05 12.20 -6.57
N ASN A 84 -18.62 12.37 -7.82
CA ASN A 84 -19.45 12.95 -8.88
C ASN A 84 -20.63 12.04 -9.25
N HIS A 85 -20.46 10.72 -9.16
CA HIS A 85 -21.54 9.74 -9.33
C HIS A 85 -22.61 9.91 -8.25
N ASN A 86 -22.18 9.93 -6.98
CA ASN A 86 -23.07 10.07 -5.82
C ASN A 86 -23.78 11.43 -5.77
N SER A 87 -23.15 12.48 -6.30
CA SER A 87 -23.71 13.83 -6.34
C SER A 87 -24.96 13.95 -7.24
N LYS A 88 -25.20 12.99 -8.15
CA LYS A 88 -26.39 12.90 -9.01
C LYS A 88 -26.73 14.21 -9.76
N MET A 89 -25.72 14.99 -10.13
CA MET A 89 -25.91 16.30 -10.77
C MET A 89 -26.75 16.20 -12.05
N GLN A 90 -27.44 17.30 -12.37
CA GLN A 90 -28.28 17.39 -13.57
C GLN A 90 -27.44 17.43 -14.84
N MET A 91 -27.98 16.92 -15.94
CA MET A 91 -27.32 16.98 -17.25
C MET A 91 -27.50 18.36 -17.86
N GLU A 92 -26.51 18.82 -18.61
CA GLU A 92 -26.59 20.08 -19.37
C GLU A 92 -27.28 19.85 -20.73
N VAL A 93 -27.08 18.67 -21.31
CA VAL A 93 -27.75 18.25 -22.54
C VAL A 93 -28.39 16.89 -22.36
N PHE A 94 -29.67 16.78 -22.73
CA PHE A 94 -30.42 15.52 -22.78
C PHE A 94 -30.51 15.06 -24.24
N SER A 95 -29.73 14.05 -24.59
CA SER A 95 -29.77 13.46 -25.92
C SER A 95 -29.20 12.04 -25.89
N PRO A 96 -29.84 11.08 -26.58
CA PRO A 96 -29.29 9.73 -26.71
C PRO A 96 -28.18 9.64 -27.75
N HIS A 97 -27.89 10.72 -28.47
CA HIS A 97 -26.90 10.72 -29.54
C HIS A 97 -25.60 11.36 -29.08
N LEU A 98 -24.52 10.57 -29.11
CA LEU A 98 -23.18 11.02 -28.71
C LEU A 98 -22.73 12.27 -29.49
N LYS A 99 -23.08 12.38 -30.77
CA LYS A 99 -22.74 13.53 -31.62
C LYS A 99 -23.43 14.82 -31.13
N THR A 100 -24.67 14.73 -30.67
CA THR A 100 -25.39 15.88 -30.09
C THR A 100 -24.77 16.29 -28.76
N VAL A 101 -24.42 15.31 -27.92
CA VAL A 101 -23.69 15.56 -26.67
C VAL A 101 -22.35 16.23 -26.94
N GLN A 102 -21.57 15.73 -27.91
CA GLN A 102 -20.31 16.33 -28.34
C GLN A 102 -20.48 17.78 -28.82
N GLY A 103 -21.51 18.06 -29.62
CA GLY A 103 -21.77 19.40 -30.14
C GLY A 103 -22.05 20.42 -29.03
N HIS A 104 -22.74 20.00 -27.97
CA HIS A 104 -22.96 20.81 -26.78
C HIS A 104 -21.69 20.92 -25.92
N LEU A 105 -20.97 19.81 -25.74
CA LEU A 105 -19.70 19.75 -25.02
C LEU A 105 -18.50 20.17 -25.89
N ASN A 106 -18.63 21.27 -26.63
CA ASN A 106 -17.63 21.73 -27.61
C ASN A 106 -16.32 22.28 -27.03
N ARG A 107 -16.22 22.48 -25.71
CA ARG A 107 -15.02 23.01 -25.02
C ARG A 107 -14.05 21.92 -24.55
N LEU A 108 -14.36 20.64 -24.79
CA LEU A 108 -13.56 19.50 -24.28
C LEU A 108 -12.11 19.47 -24.81
N GLY A 109 -11.87 19.97 -26.03
CA GLY A 109 -10.56 19.85 -26.68
C GLY A 109 -10.20 18.42 -27.13
N PHE A 110 -11.19 17.53 -27.15
CA PHE A 110 -11.13 16.17 -27.70
C PHE A 110 -12.51 15.73 -28.20
N ASN A 111 -12.53 14.67 -29.01
CA ASN A 111 -13.77 14.04 -29.48
C ASN A 111 -14.18 12.91 -28.52
N LEU A 112 -15.45 12.90 -28.13
CA LEU A 112 -16.06 11.82 -27.38
C LEU A 112 -16.01 10.52 -28.18
N VAL A 113 -15.68 9.46 -27.46
CA VAL A 113 -15.48 8.14 -28.03
C VAL A 113 -16.65 7.24 -27.63
N ASN A 114 -17.25 6.55 -28.60
CA ASN A 114 -18.08 5.40 -28.28
C ASN A 114 -17.14 4.25 -27.89
N SER A 115 -17.13 3.87 -26.61
CA SER A 115 -16.16 2.91 -26.06
C SER A 115 -16.45 1.51 -26.56
N SER A 116 -15.41 0.80 -27.01
CA SER A 116 -15.52 -0.60 -27.41
C SER A 116 -15.80 -1.54 -26.22
N LYS A 117 -15.56 -1.10 -24.98
CA LYS A 117 -15.88 -1.86 -23.76
C LYS A 117 -17.34 -1.77 -23.33
N LEU A 118 -18.10 -0.85 -23.92
CA LEU A 118 -19.54 -0.74 -23.71
C LEU A 118 -20.26 -1.45 -24.85
N GLU A 119 -20.93 -2.55 -24.54
CA GLU A 119 -21.71 -3.30 -25.52
C GLU A 119 -22.84 -2.42 -26.08
N LYS A 120 -22.81 -2.14 -27.40
CA LYS A 120 -23.68 -1.13 -28.04
C LYS A 120 -25.17 -1.32 -27.73
N ASP A 121 -25.65 -2.56 -27.61
CA ASP A 121 -27.07 -2.85 -27.40
C ASP A 121 -27.48 -2.85 -25.92
N LYS A 122 -26.51 -2.93 -25.00
CA LYS A 122 -26.75 -2.92 -23.56
C LYS A 122 -26.69 -1.53 -22.95
N TRP A 123 -26.19 -0.53 -23.66
CA TRP A 123 -25.94 0.80 -23.12
C TRP A 123 -26.59 1.88 -23.97
N ARG A 124 -27.39 2.74 -23.34
CA ARG A 124 -28.01 3.90 -23.97
C ARG A 124 -27.57 5.18 -23.29
N ILE A 125 -27.09 6.15 -24.06
CA ILE A 125 -26.79 7.49 -23.53
C ILE A 125 -28.12 8.18 -23.19
N ILE A 126 -28.15 8.90 -22.06
CA ILE A 126 -29.26 9.78 -21.69
C ILE A 126 -28.90 11.24 -22.01
N GLY A 127 -27.65 11.62 -21.74
CA GLY A 127 -27.18 12.98 -21.90
C GLY A 127 -25.74 13.15 -21.44
N GLY A 128 -25.22 14.38 -21.57
CA GLY A 128 -23.89 14.77 -21.13
C GLY A 128 -23.84 16.12 -20.40
N ARG A 129 -22.76 16.34 -19.66
CA ARG A 129 -22.41 17.62 -19.02
C ARG A 129 -20.89 17.76 -18.93
N TYR A 130 -20.43 18.98 -18.70
CA TYR A 130 -19.04 19.16 -18.31
C TYR A 130 -18.83 18.69 -16.87
N CYS A 131 -17.66 18.11 -16.63
CA CYS A 131 -17.16 17.88 -15.30
C CYS A 131 -15.67 18.22 -15.27
N ASN A 132 -15.07 18.04 -14.09
CA ASN A 132 -13.65 18.19 -13.90
C ASN A 132 -13.12 16.86 -13.35
N ILE A 133 -12.02 16.37 -13.92
CA ILE A 133 -11.26 15.25 -13.40
C ILE A 133 -9.81 15.70 -13.30
N ASN A 134 -9.22 15.64 -12.10
CA ASN A 134 -7.85 16.06 -11.81
C ASN A 134 -7.50 17.46 -12.39
N GLY A 135 -8.41 18.43 -12.21
CA GLY A 135 -8.22 19.80 -12.69
C GLY A 135 -8.36 20.01 -14.21
N LYS A 136 -8.70 18.97 -14.99
CA LYS A 136 -8.93 19.05 -16.44
C LYS A 136 -10.42 18.93 -16.78
N ILE A 137 -10.84 19.70 -17.79
CA ILE A 137 -12.18 19.59 -18.34
C ILE A 137 -12.42 18.17 -18.88
N ALA A 138 -13.53 17.60 -18.49
CA ALA A 138 -13.93 16.25 -18.82
C ALA A 138 -15.42 16.21 -19.16
N ALA A 139 -15.83 15.12 -19.81
CA ALA A 139 -17.23 14.85 -20.07
C ALA A 139 -17.75 13.83 -19.07
N GLN A 140 -18.88 14.13 -18.44
CA GLN A 140 -19.67 13.16 -17.70
C GLN A 140 -20.95 12.90 -18.47
N MET A 141 -21.24 11.63 -18.74
CA MET A 141 -22.46 11.18 -19.41
C MET A 141 -23.25 10.27 -18.49
N LYS A 142 -24.58 10.37 -18.52
CA LYS A 142 -25.45 9.37 -17.91
C LYS A 142 -25.73 8.28 -18.93
N LEU A 143 -25.49 7.04 -18.54
CA LEU A 143 -25.80 5.86 -19.32
C LEU A 143 -26.88 5.06 -18.63
N LYS A 144 -27.80 4.52 -19.42
CA LYS A 144 -28.78 3.53 -19.00
C LYS A 144 -28.34 2.16 -19.45
N HIS A 145 -28.24 1.22 -18.52
CA HIS A 145 -28.01 -0.17 -18.83
C HIS A 145 -29.34 -0.84 -19.18
N THR A 146 -29.57 -1.10 -20.47
CA THR A 146 -30.83 -1.60 -21.01
C THR A 146 -31.35 -2.86 -20.30
N PRO A 147 -30.51 -3.85 -19.94
CA PRO A 147 -31.00 -5.07 -19.28
C PRO A 147 -31.53 -4.87 -17.85
N THR A 148 -30.99 -3.91 -17.09
CA THR A 148 -31.32 -3.74 -15.65
C THR A 148 -32.01 -2.42 -15.34
N ASP A 149 -32.22 -1.56 -16.33
CA ASP A 149 -32.69 -0.19 -16.19
C ASP A 149 -31.79 0.75 -15.36
N ALA A 150 -30.65 0.25 -14.86
CA ALA A 150 -29.76 0.97 -13.96
C ALA A 150 -29.11 2.18 -14.65
N ILE A 151 -28.94 3.26 -13.89
CA ILE A 151 -28.30 4.49 -14.35
C ILE A 151 -26.89 4.56 -13.81
N TYR A 152 -25.95 4.72 -14.73
CA TYR A 152 -24.54 4.80 -14.46
C TYR A 152 -23.97 6.12 -14.99
N THR A 153 -22.79 6.50 -14.51
CA THR A 153 -22.09 7.68 -15.00
C THR A 153 -20.80 7.28 -15.66
N PHE A 154 -20.62 7.74 -16.90
CA PHE A 154 -19.47 7.45 -17.74
C PHE A 154 -18.68 8.73 -18.01
N TYR A 155 -17.37 8.67 -17.80
CA TYR A 155 -16.46 9.79 -17.83
C TYR A 155 -15.45 9.61 -18.95
N GLN A 156 -15.17 10.70 -19.65
CA GLN A 156 -14.06 10.77 -20.61
C GLN A 156 -13.26 12.03 -20.36
N ALA A 157 -11.94 11.88 -20.26
CA ALA A 157 -11.04 12.99 -20.06
C ALA A 157 -9.77 12.82 -20.89
N LYS A 158 -9.26 13.92 -21.43
CA LYS A 158 -7.93 13.96 -22.01
C LYS A 158 -6.91 14.25 -20.92
N MET A 159 -6.05 13.27 -20.66
CA MET A 159 -4.97 13.40 -19.69
C MET A 159 -3.62 13.52 -20.43
N PRO A 160 -2.59 14.06 -19.76
CA PRO A 160 -1.21 13.95 -20.23
C PRO A 160 -0.88 12.49 -20.59
N GLY A 161 -0.11 12.29 -21.67
CA GLY A 161 0.12 10.95 -22.24
C GLY A 161 0.79 10.02 -21.24
N ASP A 162 1.85 10.50 -20.60
CA ASP A 162 2.57 9.88 -19.48
C ASP A 162 1.65 9.47 -18.32
N PHE A 163 0.65 10.29 -18.00
CA PHE A 163 -0.30 10.01 -16.91
C PHE A 163 -1.13 8.74 -17.14
N ILE A 164 -1.51 8.44 -18.39
CA ILE A 164 -2.37 7.28 -18.71
C ILE A 164 -1.65 6.18 -19.49
N GLU A 165 -0.37 6.36 -19.81
CA GLU A 165 0.39 5.42 -20.65
C GLU A 165 0.39 4.01 -20.05
N ASN A 166 0.62 3.94 -18.73
CA ASN A 166 0.65 2.72 -17.95
C ASN A 166 -0.73 2.35 -17.35
N LEU A 167 -1.81 3.05 -17.72
CA LEU A 167 -3.15 2.72 -17.25
C LEU A 167 -3.63 1.43 -17.92
N THR A 168 -3.46 0.33 -17.22
CA THR A 168 -4.21 -0.90 -17.47
C THR A 168 -5.61 -0.79 -16.87
N GLU A 169 -6.50 -1.67 -17.30
CA GLU A 169 -7.85 -1.72 -16.74
C GLU A 169 -7.80 -1.97 -15.23
N ARG A 170 -8.48 -1.11 -14.47
CA ARG A 170 -8.53 -1.16 -13.01
C ARG A 170 -9.96 -1.03 -12.55
N GLU A 171 -10.30 -1.76 -11.50
CA GLU A 171 -11.53 -1.58 -10.75
C GLU A 171 -11.21 -1.29 -9.29
N VAL A 172 -11.91 -0.32 -8.70
CA VAL A 172 -11.78 0.05 -7.29
C VAL A 172 -13.16 0.36 -6.74
N VAL A 173 -13.38 0.08 -5.46
CA VAL A 173 -14.61 0.43 -4.76
C VAL A 173 -14.32 1.57 -3.78
N ILE A 174 -15.04 2.67 -3.91
CA ILE A 174 -14.88 3.88 -3.08
C ILE A 174 -16.26 4.31 -2.63
N ASP A 175 -16.48 4.41 -1.32
CA ASP A 175 -17.76 4.82 -0.72
C ASP A 175 -18.97 4.03 -1.25
N GLY A 176 -18.78 2.72 -1.47
CA GLY A 176 -19.80 1.82 -2.01
C GLY A 176 -20.01 1.92 -3.52
N VAL A 177 -19.37 2.87 -4.20
CA VAL A 177 -19.40 3.01 -5.67
C VAL A 177 -18.27 2.21 -6.26
N LYS A 178 -18.58 1.30 -7.19
CA LYS A 178 -17.55 0.65 -7.99
C LYS A 178 -17.15 1.61 -9.11
N VAL A 179 -15.85 1.81 -9.30
CA VAL A 179 -15.28 2.63 -10.36
C VAL A 179 -14.34 1.78 -11.19
N LYS A 180 -14.62 1.73 -12.50
CA LYS A 180 -13.80 1.04 -13.50
C LYS A 180 -13.10 2.07 -14.36
N LEU A 181 -11.78 1.99 -14.43
CA LEU A 181 -10.93 2.88 -15.22
C LEU A 181 -10.24 2.10 -16.33
N TRP A 182 -10.13 2.71 -17.50
CA TRP A 182 -9.30 2.20 -18.59
C TRP A 182 -8.87 3.33 -19.52
N ARG A 183 -7.87 3.04 -20.37
CA ARG A 183 -7.48 3.93 -21.46
C ARG A 183 -8.10 3.45 -22.77
N GLU A 184 -8.60 4.38 -23.57
CA GLU A 184 -9.05 4.10 -24.93
C GLU A 184 -8.89 5.32 -25.82
N LYS A 185 -8.30 5.15 -27.01
CA LYS A 185 -8.06 6.22 -28.00
C LYS A 185 -7.40 7.48 -27.41
N GLY A 186 -6.48 7.30 -26.47
CA GLY A 186 -5.76 8.40 -25.81
C GLY A 186 -6.57 9.17 -24.77
N LEU A 187 -7.74 8.67 -24.38
CA LEU A 187 -8.56 9.23 -23.31
C LEU A 187 -8.56 8.30 -22.09
N LEU A 188 -8.60 8.93 -20.91
CA LEU A 188 -9.03 8.27 -19.69
C LEU A 188 -10.54 8.03 -19.78
N MET A 189 -10.94 6.78 -19.56
CA MET A 189 -12.32 6.35 -19.46
C MET A 189 -12.61 5.94 -18.01
N GLY A 190 -13.77 6.34 -17.50
CA GLY A 190 -14.22 5.95 -16.17
C GLY A 190 -15.68 5.60 -16.15
N LEU A 191 -16.06 4.45 -15.59
CA LEU A 191 -17.45 4.04 -15.40
C LEU A 191 -17.70 3.83 -13.91
N ALA A 192 -18.71 4.52 -13.38
CA ALA A 192 -19.15 4.36 -12.00
C ALA A 192 -20.51 3.65 -11.96
N PHE A 193 -20.57 2.63 -11.09
CA PHE A 193 -21.71 1.73 -10.91
C PHE A 193 -22.51 2.06 -9.66
#